data_AF-A0A965FE13-F1
#
_entry.id   AF-A0A965FE13-F1
#
_cell.length_a   1.000
_cell.length_b   1.000
_cell.length_c   1.000
_cell.angle_alpha   90.00
_cell.angle_beta   90.00
_cell.angle_gamma   90.00
#
_symmetry.space_group_name_H-M   'P 1'
#
loop_
_entity.id
_entity.type
_entity.pdbx_description
1 polymer ?
#
loop_
_entity_poly.entity_id
_entity_poly.type
_entity_poly.pdbx_seq_one_letter_code
_entity_poly.pdbx_strand_id
1 'polypeptide(L)' 'NLQAWADQQLSMGNSGILNEATPLFERTLIDIALKHTGGRRRDAADLLGWGRNTLTRKIKELGSYYTNGADE' A
#
# COMPACT_ATOMS: atom_id res chain seq x y z
N ASN A 1 14.21 -8.75 1.08
CA ASN A 1 14.53 -7.66 2.02
C ASN A 1 14.38 -6.33 1.28
N LEU A 2 13.74 -5.31 1.86
CA LEU A 2 13.49 -4.03 1.20
C LEU A 2 14.79 -3.30 0.82
N GLN A 3 15.84 -3.44 1.65
CA GLN A 3 17.16 -2.88 1.38
C GLN A 3 17.73 -3.37 0.04
N ALA A 4 17.78 -4.70 -0.15
CA ALA A 4 18.31 -5.29 -1.38
C ALA A 4 17.50 -4.88 -2.62
N TRP A 5 16.18 -4.74 -2.49
CA TRP A 5 15.34 -4.25 -3.59
C TRP A 5 15.66 -2.78 -3.93
N ALA A 6 15.79 -1.91 -2.92
CA ALA A 6 16.09 -0.50 -3.14
C ALA A 6 17.46 -0.31 -3.80
N ASP A 7 18.49 -1.01 -3.32
CA ASP A 7 19.83 -1.01 -3.92
C ASP A 7 19.79 -1.47 -5.38
N GLN A 8 19.04 -2.55 -5.67
CA GLN A 8 18.87 -3.05 -7.03
C GLN A 8 18.19 -2.01 -7.94
N GLN A 9 17.07 -1.42 -7.51
CA GLN A 9 16.35 -0.43 -8.31
C GLN A 9 17.24 0.78 -8.66
N LEU A 10 17.96 1.30 -7.67
CA LEU A 10 18.87 2.43 -7.89
C LEU A 10 20.06 2.04 -8.78
N SER A 11 20.60 0.83 -8.63
CA SER A 11 21.69 0.33 -9.49
C SER A 11 21.29 0.17 -10.95
N MET A 12 20.00 -0.07 -11.22
CA MET A 12 19.41 -0.16 -12.55
C MET A 12 19.14 1.22 -13.18
N GLY A 13 19.42 2.31 -12.45
CA GLY A 13 19.15 3.67 -12.89
C GLY A 13 17.70 4.12 -12.70
N ASN A 14 16.87 3.32 -12.02
CA ASN A 14 15.49 3.70 -11.72
C ASN A 14 15.47 4.83 -10.70
N SER A 15 14.55 5.77 -10.88
CA SER A 15 14.35 6.92 -10.01
C SER A 15 12.89 7.00 -9.55
N GLY A 16 12.63 7.69 -8.45
CA GLY A 16 11.28 7.78 -7.91
C GLY A 16 10.74 6.46 -7.33
N ILE A 17 11.62 5.52 -6.95
CA ILE A 17 11.28 4.17 -6.45
C ILE A 17 10.31 4.18 -5.24
N LEU A 18 10.25 5.31 -4.52
CA LEU A 18 9.30 5.49 -3.41
C LEU A 18 7.84 5.49 -3.89
N ASN A 19 7.57 5.92 -5.12
CA ASN A 19 6.25 5.91 -5.73
C ASN A 19 5.72 4.49 -5.95
N GLU A 20 6.61 3.51 -6.12
CA GLU A 20 6.27 2.10 -6.24
C GLU A 20 6.22 1.41 -4.87
N ALA A 21 7.19 1.71 -4.00
CA ALA A 21 7.29 1.09 -2.68
C ALA A 21 6.14 1.49 -1.76
N THR A 22 5.73 2.77 -1.78
CA THR A 22 4.72 3.29 -0.85
C THR A 22 3.35 2.61 -1.03
N PRO A 23 2.78 2.51 -2.25
CA PRO A 23 1.50 1.82 -2.47
C PRO A 23 1.54 0.34 -2.06
N LEU A 24 2.65 -0.37 -2.33
CA LEU A 24 2.83 -1.77 -1.96
C LEU A 24 2.83 -1.95 -0.44
N PHE A 25 3.56 -1.08 0.27
CA PHE A 25 3.64 -1.07 1.71
C PHE A 25 2.27 -0.74 2.34
N GLU A 26 1.65 0.35 1.91
CA GLU A 26 0.33 0.79 2.39
C GLU A 26 -0.72 -0.30 2.19
N ARG A 27 -0.78 -0.92 1.01
CA ARG A 27 -1.71 -2.02 0.74
C ARG A 27 -1.50 -3.18 1.70
N THR A 28 -0.26 -3.62 1.86
CA THR A 28 0.06 -4.75 2.73
C THR A 28 -0.42 -4.50 4.16
N LEU A 29 -0.19 -3.29 4.67
CA LEU A 29 -0.65 -2.91 6.01
C LEU A 29 -2.18 -2.83 6.10
N ILE A 30 -2.85 -2.27 5.09
CA ILE A 30 -4.31 -2.20 5.03
C ILE A 30 -4.92 -3.60 5.05
N ASP A 31 -4.41 -4.52 4.23
CA ASP A 31 -4.90 -5.89 4.13
C ASP A 31 -4.75 -6.64 5.47
N ILE A 32 -3.58 -6.50 6.12
CA ILE A 32 -3.33 -7.09 7.44
C ILE A 32 -4.26 -6.50 8.50
N ALA A 33 -4.41 -5.17 8.53
CA ALA A 33 -5.28 -4.49 9.49
C ALA A 33 -6.75 -4.90 9.31
N LEU A 34 -7.25 -4.93 8.08
CA LEU A 34 -8.61 -5.39 7.77
C LEU A 34 -8.80 -6.86 8.15
N LYS A 35 -7.83 -7.73 7.85
CA LYS A 35 -7.88 -9.14 8.26
C LYS A 35 -7.94 -9.28 9.78
N HIS A 36 -7.14 -8.50 10.51
CA HIS A 36 -7.10 -8.53 11.97
C HIS A 36 -8.42 -8.06 12.60
N THR A 37 -9.10 -7.10 11.98
CA THR A 37 -10.37 -6.57 12.48
C THR A 37 -11.61 -7.25 11.91
N GLY A 38 -11.45 -8.31 11.10
CA GLY A 38 -12.56 -9.00 10.45
C GLY A 38 -13.30 -8.12 9.44
N GLY A 39 -12.60 -7.21 8.76
CA GLY A 39 -13.14 -6.31 7.74
C GLY A 39 -13.74 -5.01 8.30
N ARG A 40 -13.69 -4.78 9.61
CA ARG A 40 -14.17 -3.52 10.22
C ARG A 40 -13.20 -2.39 9.93
N ARG A 41 -13.59 -1.52 9.00
CA ARG A 41 -12.76 -0.39 8.53
C ARG A 41 -12.43 0.63 9.61
N ARG A 42 -13.31 0.86 10.59
CA ARG A 42 -13.04 1.81 11.67
C ARG A 42 -11.87 1.31 12.53
N ASP A 43 -12.00 0.11 13.06
CA ASP A 43 -10.98 -0.53 13.87
C ASP A 43 -9.67 -0.70 13.09
N ALA A 44 -9.73 -1.02 11.80
CA ALA A 44 -8.53 -1.15 10.97
C ALA A 44 -7.83 0.21 10.80
N ALA A 45 -8.58 1.29 10.69
CA ALA A 45 -8.02 2.64 10.63
C ALA A 45 -7.36 3.00 11.95
N ASP A 46 -8.00 2.68 13.09
CA ASP A 46 -7.45 2.90 14.42
C ASP A 46 -6.12 2.13 14.62
N LEU A 47 -6.03 0.87 14.15
CA LEU A 47 -4.79 0.08 14.18
C LEU A 47 -3.66 0.68 13.34
N LEU A 48 -3.99 1.31 12.21
CA LEU A 48 -3.02 1.97 11.34
C LEU A 48 -2.69 3.41 11.79
N GLY A 49 -3.36 3.93 12.82
CA GLY A 49 -3.24 5.33 13.24
C GLY A 49 -3.84 6.31 12.21
N TRP A 50 -4.75 5.84 11.36
CA TRP A 50 -5.42 6.65 10.34
C TRP A 50 -6.85 6.98 10.74
N GLY A 51 -7.36 8.12 10.28
CA GLY A 51 -8.80 8.36 10.31
C GLY A 51 -9.53 7.42 9.35
N ARG A 52 -10.77 7.03 9.68
CA ARG A 52 -11.64 6.20 8.83
C ARG A 52 -11.73 6.70 7.38
N ASN A 53 -11.81 8.03 7.19
CA ASN A 53 -11.91 8.64 5.86
C ASN A 53 -10.61 8.45 5.06
N THR A 54 -9.46 8.58 5.72
CA THR A 54 -8.14 8.34 5.11
C THR A 54 -8.02 6.90 4.67
N LEU A 55 -8.37 5.94 5.53
CA LEU A 55 -8.36 4.53 5.16
C LEU A 55 -9.30 4.24 3.99
N THR A 56 -10.51 4.81 4.00
CA THR A 56 -11.48 4.63 2.91
C THR A 56 -10.93 5.15 1.58
N ARG A 57 -10.29 6.33 1.59
CA ARG A 57 -9.64 6.90 0.40
C ARG A 57 -8.49 6.01 -0.07
N LYS A 58 -7.61 5.58 0.83
CA LYS A 58 -6.48 4.69 0.52
C LYS A 58 -6.93 3.36 -0.06
N ILE A 59 -7.98 2.73 0.48
CA ILE A 59 -8.56 1.51 -0.09
C ILE A 59 -9.04 1.74 -1.53
N LYS A 60 -9.68 2.89 -1.81
CA LYS A 60 -10.16 3.21 -3.16
C LYS A 60 -9.01 3.48 -4.13
N GLU A 61 -8.02 4.26 -3.70
CA GLU A 61 -6.82 4.58 -4.49
C GLU A 61 -6.05 3.30 -4.81
N LEU A 62 -5.73 2.48 -3.80
CA LEU A 62 -4.92 1.27 -3.92
C LEU A 62 -5.66 0.08 -4.57
N GLY A 63 -6.99 0.02 -4.46
CA GLY A 63 -7.80 -0.95 -5.17
C GLY A 63 -7.77 -0.76 -6.70
N SER A 64 -7.63 0.48 -7.17
CA SER A 64 -7.53 0.79 -8.61
C SER A 64 -6.17 0.41 -9.22
N TYR A 65 -5.11 0.24 -8.42
CA TYR A 65 -3.81 -0.20 -8.93
C TYR A 65 -3.83 -1.65 -9.46
N TYR A 66 -4.81 -2.48 -9.06
CA TYR A 66 -4.99 -3.83 -9.63
C TYR A 66 -5.62 -3.81 -11.02
N THR A 67 -6.43 -2.80 -11.32
CA THR A 67 -7.11 -2.69 -12.61
C THR A 67 -6.30 -1.93 -13.65
N ASN A 68 -5.32 -1.11 -13.24
CA ASN A 68 -4.54 -0.28 -14.16
C ASN A 68 -3.20 -0.90 -14.60
N GLY A 69 -2.79 -2.05 -14.04
CA GLY A 69 -1.54 -2.73 -14.39
C GLY A 69 -1.71 -4.07 -15.11
N ALA A 70 -2.95 -4.41 -15.51
CA ALA A 70 -3.28 -5.61 -16.27
C ALA A 70 -3.70 -5.31 -17.72
N ASP A 71 -3.77 -4.03 -18.09
CA ASP A 71 -4.16 -3.55 -19.42
C ASP A 71 -3.04 -2.66 -20.03
N GLU A 72 -1.80 -3.15 -20.05
CA GLU A 72 -0.73 -2.71 -20.98
C GLU A 72 0.14 -3.90 -21.41
#